data_AF-A0A0Q5QKK6-F1
#
_entry.id   AF-A0A0Q5QKK6-F1
#
_cell.length_a   1.000
_cell.length_b   1.000
_cell.length_c   1.000
_cell.angle_alpha   90.00
_cell.angle_beta   90.00
_cell.angle_gamma   90.00
#
_symmetry.space_group_name_H-M   'P 1'
#
loop_
_entity.id
_entity.type
_entity.pdbx_description
1 polymer ?
#
loop_
_entity_poly.entity_id
_entity_poly.type
_entity_poly.pdbx_seq_one_letter_code
_entity_poly.pdbx_strand_id
1 'polypeptide(L)'
;MAVQFGIFEVNEEGIKVEMPNNLSYKINKNSVFEVQSYKERFVWHWPLMMMTKPWVSEPDLMHFNTAFFFALDYFSEEDSVKNVVSTYRTLLIQKWLLNNKNCVGADCLDDLQQVFEQRPEYQKKI
;
A
#
# COMPACT_ATOMS: atom_id res chain seq x y z
N MET A 1 15.66 0.55 17.31
CA MET A 1 15.09 1.94 17.33
C MET A 1 13.65 1.90 16.84
N ALA A 2 12.74 2.68 17.44
CA ALA A 2 11.34 2.76 17.00
C ALA A 2 11.00 4.20 16.60
N VAL A 3 10.36 4.38 15.44
CA VAL A 3 9.94 5.69 14.91
C VAL A 3 8.44 5.67 14.64
N GLN A 4 7.73 6.70 15.07
CA GLN A 4 6.28 6.76 15.01
C GLN A 4 5.78 7.77 13.98
N PHE A 5 4.79 7.35 13.19
CA PHE A 5 4.09 8.14 12.18
C PHE A 5 2.59 7.97 12.42
N GLY A 6 1.98 8.90 13.16
CA GLY A 6 0.60 8.75 13.61
C GLY A 6 0.40 7.47 14.42
N ILE A 7 -0.50 6.59 13.97
CA ILE A 7 -0.77 5.30 14.61
C ILE A 7 0.21 4.19 14.21
N PHE A 8 1.09 4.44 13.23
CA PHE A 8 2.05 3.44 12.73
C PHE A 8 3.41 3.61 13.42
N GLU A 9 3.97 2.52 13.92
CA GLU A 9 5.33 2.46 14.45
C GLU A 9 6.19 1.59 13.53
N VAL A 10 7.35 2.10 13.13
CA VAL A 10 8.39 1.35 12.43
C VAL A 10 9.48 1.00 13.43
N ASN A 11 9.79 -0.30 13.57
CA ASN A 11 10.85 -0.80 14.44
C ASN A 11 11.67 -1.90 13.74
N GLU A 12 12.56 -2.57 14.44
CA GLU A 12 13.45 -3.59 13.84
C GLU A 12 12.72 -4.80 13.25
N GLU A 13 11.46 -5.02 13.61
CA GLU A 13 10.66 -6.15 13.14
C GLU A 13 9.76 -5.81 11.94
N GLY A 14 9.57 -4.52 11.63
CA GLY A 14 8.71 -4.06 10.53
C GLY A 14 7.87 -2.83 10.89
N ILE A 15 6.67 -2.77 10.32
CA ILE A 15 5.67 -1.72 10.58
C ILE A 15 4.54 -2.34 11.41
N LYS A 16 4.19 -1.73 12.53
CA LYS A 16 3.06 -2.17 13.36
C LYS A 16 2.09 -1.02 13.64
N VAL A 17 0.84 -1.37 13.92
CA VAL A 17 -0.19 -0.48 14.43
C VAL A 17 -0.95 -1.21 15.54
N GLU A 18 -1.21 -0.49 16.63
CA GLU A 18 -2.02 -0.94 17.75
C GLU A 18 -3.32 -0.15 17.76
N MET A 19 -4.44 -0.84 17.52
CA MET A 19 -5.76 -0.21 17.48
C MET A 19 -6.43 -0.29 18.87
N PRO A 20 -7.38 0.61 19.20
CA PRO A 20 -8.01 0.70 20.53
C PRO A 20 -8.68 -0.57 21.06
N ASN A 21 -8.97 -1.55 20.18
CA ASN A 21 -9.67 -2.79 20.51
C ASN A 21 -8.72 -3.99 20.72
N ASN A 22 -7.45 -3.76 21.08
CA ASN A 22 -6.38 -4.78 21.12
C ASN A 22 -6.15 -5.51 19.79
N LEU A 23 -6.62 -4.93 18.68
CA LEU A 23 -6.30 -5.41 17.34
C LEU A 23 -4.93 -4.85 16.98
N SER A 24 -3.95 -5.75 16.86
CA SER A 24 -2.64 -5.41 16.31
C SER A 24 -2.59 -5.82 14.85
N TYR A 25 -2.00 -4.95 14.04
CA TYR A 25 -1.69 -5.27 12.66
C TYR A 25 -0.21 -5.00 12.43
N LYS A 26 0.48 -5.95 11.79
CA LYS A 26 1.92 -5.94 11.59
C LYS A 26 2.28 -6.35 10.18
N ILE A 27 3.12 -5.55 9.55
CA ILE A 27 3.83 -5.89 8.31
C ILE A 27 5.26 -6.23 8.74
N ASN A 28 5.64 -7.50 8.62
CA ASN A 28 6.99 -7.93 8.95
C ASN A 28 8.01 -7.30 8.00
N LYS A 29 9.22 -7.01 8.48
CA LYS A 29 10.30 -6.40 7.69
C LYS A 29 10.55 -7.12 6.34
N ASN A 30 10.50 -8.45 6.35
CA ASN A 30 10.72 -9.29 5.16
C ASN A 30 9.60 -9.11 4.10
N SER A 31 8.40 -8.72 4.55
CA SER A 31 7.25 -8.49 3.69
C SER A 31 7.15 -7.06 3.19
N VAL A 32 7.85 -6.08 3.78
CA VAL A 32 7.74 -4.67 3.38
C VAL A 32 8.05 -4.47 1.88
N PHE A 33 8.93 -5.30 1.33
CA PHE A 33 9.33 -5.28 -0.08
C PHE A 33 8.40 -6.06 -1.02
N GLU A 34 7.26 -6.57 -0.55
CA GLU A 34 6.31 -7.26 -1.41
C GLU A 34 5.79 -6.33 -2.53
N VAL A 35 5.76 -6.88 -3.73
CA VAL A 35 5.34 -6.19 -4.96
C VAL A 35 4.21 -6.96 -5.63
N GLN A 36 3.41 -6.25 -6.42
CA GLN A 36 2.39 -6.84 -7.28
C GLN A 36 2.59 -6.40 -8.73
N SER A 37 2.23 -7.26 -9.68
CA SER A 37 2.25 -6.91 -11.10
C SER A 37 0.98 -6.17 -11.49
N TYR A 38 1.13 -4.99 -12.10
CA TYR A 38 0.05 -4.15 -12.61
C TYR A 38 0.42 -3.62 -14.00
N LYS A 39 -0.30 -4.06 -15.04
CA LYS A 39 -0.10 -3.62 -16.44
C LYS A 39 1.39 -3.61 -16.83
N GLU A 40 2.03 -4.80 -16.71
CA GLU A 40 3.44 -5.05 -17.05
C GLU A 40 4.48 -4.27 -16.21
N ARG A 41 4.06 -3.66 -15.10
CA ARG A 41 4.94 -2.96 -14.15
C ARG A 41 4.75 -3.51 -12.75
N PHE A 42 5.77 -3.37 -11.90
CA PHE A 42 5.63 -3.68 -10.49
C PHE A 42 5.17 -2.45 -9.71
N VAL A 43 4.27 -2.67 -8.74
CA VAL A 43 3.75 -1.69 -7.79
C VAL A 43 3.88 -2.23 -6.37
N TRP A 44 3.93 -1.37 -5.36
CA TRP A 44 4.07 -1.79 -3.97
C TRP A 44 2.79 -2.46 -3.47
N HIS A 45 2.93 -3.63 -2.83
CA HIS A 45 1.79 -4.41 -2.32
C HIS A 45 1.07 -3.68 -1.17
N TRP A 46 1.81 -3.26 -0.14
CA TRP A 46 1.21 -2.79 1.10
C TRP A 46 0.47 -1.46 1.02
N PRO A 47 0.95 -0.43 0.28
CA PRO A 47 0.17 0.79 0.04
C PRO A 47 -1.19 0.53 -0.59
N LEU A 48 -1.29 -0.46 -1.47
CA LEU A 48 -2.56 -0.86 -2.08
C LEU A 48 -3.42 -1.65 -1.10
N MET A 49 -2.84 -2.62 -0.39
CA MET A 49 -3.58 -3.39 0.62
C MET A 49 -4.13 -2.53 1.75
N MET A 50 -3.47 -1.43 2.11
CA MET A 50 -3.95 -0.54 3.16
C MET A 50 -5.32 0.08 2.79
N MET A 51 -5.61 0.23 1.49
CA MET A 51 -6.91 0.71 1.02
C MET A 51 -8.06 -0.27 1.33
N THR A 52 -7.77 -1.57 1.51
CA THR A 52 -8.77 -2.58 1.90
C THR A 52 -9.21 -2.49 3.34
N LYS A 53 -8.50 -1.70 4.16
CA LYS A 53 -8.76 -1.66 5.60
C LYS A 53 -9.88 -0.65 5.88
N PRO A 54 -11.03 -1.09 6.43
CA PRO A 54 -12.19 -0.23 6.64
C PRO A 54 -11.92 0.86 7.67
N TRP A 55 -10.95 0.65 8.57
CA TRP A 55 -10.56 1.58 9.62
C TRP A 55 -9.56 2.65 9.19
N VAL A 56 -9.02 2.58 7.96
CA VAL A 56 -8.03 3.56 7.48
C VAL A 56 -8.74 4.80 6.96
N SER A 57 -8.48 5.94 7.59
CA SER A 57 -8.84 7.27 7.10
C SER A 57 -7.79 7.83 6.14
N GLU A 58 -8.12 8.92 5.43
CA GLU A 58 -7.15 9.60 4.55
C GLU A 58 -5.91 10.14 5.31
N PRO A 59 -6.04 10.76 6.51
CA PRO A 59 -4.88 11.09 7.34
C PRO A 59 -4.04 9.85 7.72
N ASP A 60 -4.69 8.73 8.07
CA ASP A 60 -3.97 7.50 8.42
C ASP A 60 -3.21 6.95 7.21
N LEU A 61 -3.77 7.08 6.00
CA LEU A 61 -3.12 6.67 4.77
C LEU A 61 -1.84 7.47 4.49
N MET A 62 -1.86 8.78 4.76
CA MET A 62 -0.68 9.63 4.65
C MET A 62 0.41 9.22 5.66
N HIS A 63 0.01 8.97 6.91
CA HIS A 63 0.93 8.47 7.94
C HIS A 63 1.50 7.11 7.55
N PHE A 64 0.66 6.21 7.03
CA PHE A 64 1.08 4.90 6.55
C PHE A 64 2.09 5.02 5.41
N ASN A 65 1.81 5.82 4.38
CA ASN A 65 2.73 6.01 3.26
C ASN A 65 4.09 6.52 3.74
N THR A 66 4.09 7.46 4.68
CA THR A 66 5.32 7.99 5.29
C THR A 66 6.09 6.89 6.04
N ALA A 67 5.40 6.12 6.89
CA ALA A 67 5.97 4.98 7.60
C ALA A 67 6.52 3.92 6.65
N PHE A 68 5.80 3.64 5.56
CA PHE A 68 6.16 2.65 4.56
C PHE A 68 7.42 3.04 3.79
N PHE A 69 7.52 4.28 3.29
CA PHE A 69 8.73 4.72 2.59
C PHE A 69 9.91 4.86 3.55
N PHE A 70 9.69 5.31 4.78
CA PHE A 70 10.73 5.26 5.81
C PHE A 70 11.22 3.84 6.07
N ALA A 71 10.31 2.86 6.18
CA ALA A 71 10.66 1.45 6.37
C ALA A 71 11.44 0.88 5.17
N LEU A 72 11.05 1.24 3.94
CA LEU A 72 11.80 0.86 2.74
C LEU A 72 13.22 1.41 2.77
N ASP A 73 13.46 2.60 3.28
CA ASP A 73 14.81 3.14 3.42
C ASP A 73 15.57 2.52 4.60
N TYR A 74 14.88 2.29 5.72
CA TYR A 74 15.46 1.73 6.94
C TYR A 74 15.89 0.27 6.79
N PHE A 75 15.14 -0.55 6.05
CA PHE A 75 15.45 -1.98 5.85
C PHE A 75 16.19 -2.30 4.55
N SER A 76 16.40 -1.32 3.68
CA SER A 76 17.03 -1.57 2.39
C SER A 76 18.53 -1.77 2.56
N GLU A 77 18.97 -3.03 2.55
CA GLU A 77 20.38 -3.39 2.48
C GLU A 77 20.90 -3.40 1.02
N GLU A 78 20.02 -3.59 0.02
CA GLU A 78 20.34 -3.54 -1.42
C GLU A 78 19.21 -2.87 -2.25
N ASP A 79 19.58 -1.90 -3.09
CA ASP A 79 18.67 -1.07 -3.92
C ASP A 79 17.95 -1.81 -5.08
N SER A 80 18.09 -3.13 -5.20
CA SER A 80 17.68 -3.88 -6.39
C SER A 80 16.17 -3.84 -6.65
N VAL A 81 15.35 -3.90 -5.60
CA VAL A 81 13.88 -3.90 -5.71
C VAL A 81 13.35 -2.49 -6.01
N LYS A 82 13.94 -1.44 -5.42
CA LYS A 82 13.45 -0.05 -5.57
C LYS A 82 13.49 0.44 -7.02
N ASN A 83 14.47 -0.01 -7.81
CA ASN A 83 14.64 0.43 -9.19
C ASN A 83 13.62 -0.14 -10.18
N VAL A 84 12.92 -1.21 -9.79
CA VAL A 84 11.98 -1.93 -10.66
C VAL A 84 10.52 -1.57 -10.35
N VAL A 85 10.25 -1.03 -9.15
CA VAL A 85 8.89 -0.76 -8.66
C VAL A 85 8.48 0.69 -8.89
N SER A 86 7.30 0.92 -9.46
CA SER A 86 6.79 2.25 -9.72
C SER A 86 6.02 2.80 -8.51
N THR A 87 6.73 3.57 -7.67
CA THR A 87 6.11 4.33 -6.57
C THR A 87 5.03 5.28 -7.06
N TYR A 88 5.28 5.98 -8.16
CA TYR A 88 4.30 6.90 -8.77
C TYR A 88 2.99 6.18 -9.13
N ARG A 89 3.06 5.03 -9.81
CA ARG A 89 1.86 4.27 -10.18
C ARG A 89 1.14 3.73 -8.95
N THR A 90 1.89 3.26 -7.94
CA THR A 90 1.31 2.81 -6.67
C THR A 90 0.45 3.91 -6.05
N LEU A 91 0.99 5.12 -5.91
CA LEU A 91 0.28 6.25 -5.31
C LEU A 91 -0.89 6.75 -6.17
N LEU A 92 -0.77 6.68 -7.50
CA LEU A 92 -1.89 6.98 -8.40
C LEU A 92 -3.07 6.02 -8.22
N ILE A 93 -2.79 4.71 -8.14
CA ILE A 93 -3.83 3.70 -7.89
C ILE A 93 -4.46 3.94 -6.53
N GLN A 94 -3.64 4.19 -5.50
CA GLN A 94 -4.11 4.47 -4.15
C GLN A 94 -5.03 5.71 -4.10
N LYS A 95 -4.66 6.79 -4.80
CA LYS A 95 -5.51 7.99 -4.92
C LYS A 95 -6.81 7.72 -5.68
N TRP A 96 -6.75 6.93 -6.76
CA TRP A 96 -7.94 6.54 -7.50
C TRP A 96 -8.90 5.73 -6.62
N LEU A 97 -8.38 4.75 -5.85
CA LEU A 97 -9.18 3.96 -4.90
C LEU A 97 -9.79 4.84 -3.81
N LEU A 98 -9.04 5.83 -3.31
CA LEU A 98 -9.56 6.76 -2.30
C LEU A 98 -10.73 7.59 -2.83
N ASN A 99 -10.61 8.11 -4.05
CA ASN A 99 -11.65 8.93 -4.68
C ASN A 99 -12.90 8.15 -5.07
N ASN A 100 -12.78 6.84 -5.34
CA ASN A 100 -13.89 5.97 -5.72
C ASN A 100 -14.44 5.15 -4.55
N LYS A 101 -13.92 5.34 -3.32
CA LYS A 101 -14.39 4.64 -2.12
C LYS A 101 -15.84 5.06 -1.85
N ASN A 102 -16.80 4.27 -2.34
CA ASN A 102 -18.22 4.52 -2.10
C ASN A 102 -18.47 4.44 -0.58
N CYS A 103 -19.12 5.45 -0.01
CA CYS A 103 -19.49 5.51 1.42
C CYS A 103 -20.43 4.37 1.88
N VAL A 104 -20.75 3.42 1.00
CA VAL A 104 -21.62 2.27 1.21
C VAL A 104 -20.80 0.99 1.10
N GLY A 105 -19.75 0.85 1.93
CA GLY A 105 -19.09 -0.43 2.23
C GLY A 105 -18.80 -1.38 1.07
N ALA A 106 -18.64 -0.88 -0.16
CA ALA A 106 -18.30 -1.71 -1.31
C ALA A 106 -16.84 -2.09 -1.12
N ASP A 107 -16.60 -3.40 -1.05
CA ASP A 107 -15.32 -3.98 -0.66
C ASP A 107 -14.21 -3.39 -1.52
N CYS A 108 -13.33 -2.60 -0.91
CA CYS A 108 -12.15 -2.07 -1.59
C CYS A 108 -11.23 -3.20 -2.11
N LEU A 109 -11.49 -4.45 -1.72
CA LEU A 109 -10.94 -5.67 -2.31
C LEU A 109 -11.45 -5.89 -3.73
N ASP A 110 -12.74 -5.69 -4.00
CA ASP A 110 -13.35 -5.83 -5.32
C ASP A 110 -12.87 -4.70 -6.24
N ASP A 111 -12.72 -3.48 -5.73
CA ASP A 111 -12.14 -2.37 -6.49
C ASP A 111 -10.66 -2.64 -6.84
N LEU A 112 -9.89 -3.21 -5.90
CA LEU A 112 -8.53 -3.67 -6.19
C LEU A 112 -8.54 -4.81 -7.21
N GLN A 113 -9.40 -5.81 -7.05
CA GLN A 113 -9.53 -6.90 -8.01
C GLN A 113 -9.86 -6.35 -9.39
N GLN A 114 -10.82 -5.43 -9.53
CA GLN A 114 -11.13 -4.77 -10.80
C GLN A 114 -9.93 -4.00 -11.37
N VAL A 115 -9.17 -3.29 -10.54
CA VAL A 115 -7.94 -2.62 -10.98
C VAL A 115 -6.97 -3.63 -11.60
N PHE A 116 -6.75 -4.77 -10.95
CA PHE A 116 -5.84 -5.81 -11.42
C PHE A 116 -6.42 -6.72 -12.53
N GLU A 117 -7.75 -6.82 -12.63
CA GLU A 117 -8.48 -7.60 -13.64
C GLU A 117 -8.72 -6.84 -14.94
N GLN A 118 -8.59 -5.51 -14.94
CA GLN A 118 -8.56 -4.70 -16.17
C GLN A 118 -7.37 -5.12 -17.04
N ARG A 119 -7.57 -6.19 -17.82
CA ARG A 119 -6.74 -6.55 -18.97
C ARG A 119 -6.69 -5.31 -19.88
N PRO A 120 -5.55 -5.03 -20.53
CA PRO A 120 -5.54 -4.08 -21.63
C PRO A 120 -6.41 -4.66 -22.74
N GLU A 121 -7.71 -4.35 -22.73
CA GLU A 121 -8.49 -4.42 -23.95
C GLU A 121 -7.84 -3.45 -24.92
N TYR A 122 -7.19 -4.06 -25.90
CA TYR A 122 -6.64 -3.42 -27.08
C TYR A 122 -7.48 -2.21 -27.47
N GLN A 123 -6.81 -1.07 -27.55
CA GLN A 123 -7.27 0.09 -28.29
C GLN A 123 -7.64 -0.35 -29.73
N LYS A 124 -8.89 -0.74 -29.96
CA LYS A 124 -9.49 -0.73 -31.29
C LYS A 124 -10.18 0.60 -31.49
N LYS A 125 -9.40 1.61 -31.85
CA LYS A 125 -9.86 2.76 -32.63
C LYS A 125 -8.71 3.32 -33.44
N ILE A 126 -8.50 2.73 -34.62
CA ILE A 126 -8.26 3.46 -35.88
C ILE A 126 -9.09 2.74 -36.93
#